data_AF-A0A816TKL2-F1
#
_entry.id   AF-A0A816TKL2-F1
#
_cell.length_a   1.000
_cell.length_b   1.000
_cell.length_c   1.000
_cell.angle_alpha   90.00
_cell.angle_beta   90.00
_cell.angle_gamma   90.00
#
_symmetry.space_group_name_H-M   'P 1'
#
loop_
_entity.id
_entity.type
_entity.pdbx_description
1 polymer ?
#
loop_
_entity_poly.entity_id
_entity_poly.type
_entity_poly.pdbx_seq_one_letter_code
_entity_poly.pdbx_strand_id
1 'polypeptide(L)'
;MSTDSASSTSYNSSNTTFILKNANSSIIELVSGQQAIDELQKVDDYIANLSQFDLESRLNLPSSTIQDYIKFIGEQILTWSEESSQAMTSCIEFINTTCQEKLKLLTYPPQIYVVLTNGKGESNAAYCRNENVIVIPIGIIRGGLIRKVFAHELFHIWSKWHSNLIARNELYASIGYHKIPGEKSIEFPVSLEKIKISNPDAPLVLKYYIELKKLRDRTEKIYKCTPILLASRSFDSQFSTNFFDYLKATTLILDDNTYEPLEPLQYLAYEEAENFFHQIGQNTYYIIHPEEILADNFALWMMNKTPPKRVTSPNVVSRMADIISTAAKDRS
;
A
#
# COMPACT_ATOMS: atom_id res chain seq x y z
N MET A 1 -43.25 29.08 -27.35
CA MET A 1 -42.75 28.71 -26.02
C MET A 1 -41.83 27.53 -26.19
N SER A 2 -40.67 27.67 -25.57
CA SER A 2 -39.36 27.02 -25.72
C SER A 2 -39.33 25.52 -26.05
N THR A 3 -38.55 25.22 -27.08
CA THR A 3 -37.91 23.91 -27.33
C THR A 3 -36.64 23.83 -26.48
N ASP A 4 -36.64 23.02 -25.42
CA ASP A 4 -35.42 22.69 -24.69
C ASP A 4 -34.70 21.53 -25.39
N SER A 5 -33.67 21.88 -26.15
CA SER A 5 -32.66 20.95 -26.62
C SER A 5 -31.78 20.54 -25.43
N ALA A 6 -31.92 19.29 -24.98
CA ALA A 6 -30.94 18.66 -24.10
C ALA A 6 -29.59 18.60 -24.83
N SER A 7 -28.64 19.44 -24.43
CA SER A 7 -27.26 19.35 -24.90
C SER A 7 -26.64 18.09 -24.31
N SER A 8 -26.52 17.04 -25.12
CA SER A 8 -25.62 15.93 -24.84
C SER A 8 -24.18 16.45 -24.91
N THR A 9 -23.60 16.81 -23.77
CA THR A 9 -22.15 17.00 -23.65
C THR A 9 -21.48 15.65 -23.80
N SER A 10 -21.12 15.30 -25.04
CA SER A 10 -20.18 14.22 -25.31
C SER A 10 -18.81 14.65 -24.78
N TYR A 11 -18.48 14.24 -23.55
CA TYR A 11 -17.11 14.34 -23.05
C TYR A 11 -16.26 13.35 -23.84
N ASN A 12 -15.61 13.85 -24.90
CA ASN A 12 -14.50 13.17 -25.54
C ASN A 12 -13.30 13.26 -24.58
N SER A 13 -13.23 12.36 -23.59
CA SER A 13 -12.10 12.28 -22.67
C SER A 13 -11.02 11.39 -23.28
N SER A 14 -10.15 11.94 -24.11
CA SER A 14 -8.89 11.25 -24.39
C SER A 14 -8.11 11.17 -23.08
N ASN A 15 -7.91 9.97 -22.54
CA ASN A 15 -7.09 9.79 -21.34
C ASN A 15 -5.67 10.33 -21.59
N THR A 16 -5.12 11.01 -20.59
CA THR A 16 -3.74 11.54 -20.67
C THR A 16 -2.77 10.41 -20.39
N THR A 17 -1.86 10.16 -21.33
CA THR A 17 -0.84 9.10 -21.23
C THR A 17 0.57 9.69 -21.11
N PHE A 18 1.41 9.04 -20.31
CA PHE A 18 2.81 9.36 -20.13
C PHE A 18 3.68 8.11 -20.29
N ILE A 19 4.95 8.32 -20.63
CA ILE A 19 5.97 7.26 -20.57
C ILE A 19 6.75 7.43 -19.27
N LEU A 20 6.74 6.41 -18.42
CA LEU A 20 7.67 6.27 -17.31
C LEU A 20 9.02 5.79 -17.88
N LYS A 21 10.10 6.55 -17.71
CA LYS A 21 11.43 6.24 -18.27
C LYS A 21 12.20 5.21 -17.43
N ASN A 22 11.51 4.18 -16.98
CA ASN A 22 12.08 3.05 -16.27
C ASN A 22 12.66 2.00 -17.25
N ALA A 23 13.22 0.90 -16.74
CA ALA A 23 13.96 -0.08 -17.54
C ALA A 23 13.19 -0.59 -18.79
N ASN A 24 11.89 -0.83 -18.65
CA ASN A 24 11.03 -1.32 -19.74
C ASN A 24 10.03 -0.27 -20.28
N SER A 25 10.21 1.01 -19.95
CA SER A 25 9.41 2.14 -20.47
C SER A 25 7.89 1.95 -20.36
N SER A 26 7.39 1.80 -19.13
CA SER A 26 5.95 1.59 -18.87
C SER A 26 5.11 2.81 -19.24
N ILE A 27 3.85 2.58 -19.65
CA ILE A 27 2.86 3.62 -19.90
C ILE A 27 2.12 3.91 -18.59
N ILE A 28 1.99 5.18 -18.24
CA ILE A 28 1.09 5.66 -17.17
C ILE A 28 -0.09 6.33 -17.85
N GLU A 29 -1.31 5.88 -17.55
CA GLU A 29 -2.54 6.46 -18.09
C GLU A 29 -3.43 7.01 -16.97
N LEU A 30 -3.78 8.29 -17.08
CA LEU A 30 -4.77 8.92 -16.21
C LEU A 30 -6.16 8.52 -16.72
N VAL A 31 -6.79 7.57 -16.04
CA VAL A 31 -8.10 7.04 -16.44
C VAL A 31 -9.22 7.80 -15.76
N SER A 32 -10.36 7.90 -16.44
CA SER A 32 -11.58 8.55 -15.93
C SER A 32 -12.85 7.84 -16.44
N GLY A 33 -14.01 8.28 -15.97
CA GLY A 33 -15.31 7.78 -16.44
C GLY A 33 -15.46 6.27 -16.23
N GLN A 34 -16.05 5.59 -17.20
CA GLN A 34 -16.37 4.17 -17.09
C GLN A 34 -15.13 3.29 -16.93
N GLN A 35 -14.02 3.60 -17.60
CA GLN A 35 -12.80 2.82 -17.46
C GLN A 35 -12.25 2.85 -16.02
N ALA A 36 -12.25 4.03 -15.38
CA ALA A 36 -11.83 4.13 -13.98
C ALA A 36 -12.76 3.34 -13.05
N ILE A 37 -14.07 3.35 -13.32
CA ILE A 37 -15.07 2.57 -12.56
C ILE A 37 -14.77 1.08 -12.72
N ASP A 38 -14.59 0.61 -13.95
CA ASP A 38 -14.32 -0.79 -14.26
C ASP A 38 -13.02 -1.27 -13.58
N GLU A 39 -11.96 -0.46 -13.60
CA GLU A 39 -10.69 -0.81 -12.92
C GLU A 39 -10.85 -0.94 -11.40
N LEU A 40 -11.61 -0.04 -10.76
CA LEU A 40 -11.73 0.00 -9.30
C LEU A 40 -12.76 -1.00 -8.75
N GLN A 41 -13.77 -1.36 -9.55
CA GLN A 41 -14.83 -2.31 -9.19
C GLN A 41 -14.45 -3.78 -9.44
N LYS A 42 -13.31 -4.06 -10.07
CA LYS A 42 -12.78 -5.42 -10.17
C LYS A 42 -12.63 -6.03 -8.77
N VAL A 43 -13.16 -7.24 -8.61
CA VAL A 43 -12.97 -8.04 -7.41
C VAL A 43 -11.58 -8.67 -7.49
N ASP A 44 -10.63 -8.04 -6.81
CA ASP A 44 -9.27 -8.53 -6.60
C ASP A 44 -9.12 -9.18 -5.22
N ASP A 45 -7.91 -9.64 -4.92
CA ASP A 45 -7.58 -10.25 -3.62
C ASP A 45 -7.95 -9.35 -2.44
N TYR A 46 -7.86 -8.02 -2.60
CA TYR A 46 -8.26 -7.10 -1.54
C TYR A 46 -9.77 -7.14 -1.29
N ILE A 47 -10.61 -6.91 -2.31
CA ILE A 47 -12.07 -6.93 -2.14
C ILE A 47 -12.54 -8.31 -1.67
N ALA A 48 -11.99 -9.39 -2.24
CA ALA A 48 -12.35 -10.76 -1.86
C ALA A 48 -12.08 -11.08 -0.39
N ASN A 49 -11.17 -10.33 0.26
CA ASN A 49 -10.75 -10.56 1.63
C ASN A 49 -11.25 -9.51 2.64
N LEU A 50 -12.07 -8.53 2.22
CA LEU A 50 -12.64 -7.54 3.14
C LEU A 50 -13.48 -8.22 4.23
N SER A 51 -13.24 -7.83 5.49
CA SER A 51 -14.08 -8.27 6.61
C SER A 51 -15.38 -7.47 6.68
N GLN A 52 -16.33 -7.93 7.50
CA GLN A 52 -17.52 -7.13 7.82
C GLN A 52 -17.13 -5.75 8.40
N PHE A 53 -16.11 -5.71 9.25
CA PHE A 53 -15.62 -4.47 9.83
C PHE A 53 -15.03 -3.53 8.77
N ASP A 54 -14.28 -4.07 7.80
CA ASP A 54 -13.74 -3.27 6.69
C ASP A 54 -14.86 -2.56 5.92
N LEU A 55 -15.94 -3.28 5.62
CA LEU A 55 -17.10 -2.74 4.89
C LEU A 55 -17.79 -1.65 5.71
N GLU A 56 -18.11 -1.93 6.96
CA GLU A 56 -18.85 -0.99 7.81
C GLU A 56 -18.06 0.29 8.08
N SER A 57 -16.77 0.15 8.40
CA SER A 57 -15.91 1.29 8.71
C SER A 57 -15.62 2.18 7.50
N ARG A 58 -15.44 1.61 6.30
CA ARG A 58 -15.18 2.38 5.07
C ARG A 58 -16.42 3.06 4.51
N LEU A 59 -17.59 2.43 4.63
CA LEU A 59 -18.85 3.03 4.19
C LEU A 59 -19.47 3.94 5.25
N ASN A 60 -18.98 3.83 6.50
CA ASN A 60 -19.60 4.40 7.68
C ASN A 60 -21.10 4.00 7.80
N LEU A 61 -21.39 2.73 7.51
CA LEU A 61 -22.75 2.19 7.47
C LEU A 61 -22.77 0.74 8.02
N PRO A 62 -23.61 0.43 9.03
CA PRO A 62 -23.68 -0.91 9.60
C PRO A 62 -24.28 -1.92 8.62
N SER A 63 -23.92 -3.21 8.75
CA SER A 63 -24.43 -4.30 7.91
C SER A 63 -24.17 -4.10 6.40
N SER A 64 -23.12 -3.36 6.06
CA SER A 64 -22.69 -3.13 4.67
C SER A 64 -22.24 -4.44 4.01
N THR A 65 -22.50 -4.56 2.72
CA THR A 65 -22.10 -5.70 1.88
C THR A 65 -20.97 -5.34 0.91
N ILE A 66 -20.34 -6.36 0.32
CA ILE A 66 -19.36 -6.18 -0.76
C ILE A 66 -19.95 -5.39 -1.94
N GLN A 67 -21.22 -5.62 -2.28
CA GLN A 67 -21.89 -4.88 -3.36
C GLN A 67 -22.08 -3.40 -3.02
N ASP A 68 -22.40 -3.10 -1.76
CA ASP A 68 -22.44 -1.71 -1.30
C ASP A 68 -21.06 -1.06 -1.41
N TYR A 69 -19.99 -1.77 -1.06
CA TYR A 69 -18.62 -1.27 -1.19
C TYR A 69 -18.21 -1.02 -2.64
N ILE A 70 -18.45 -1.97 -3.55
CA ILE A 70 -18.16 -1.82 -4.98
C ILE A 70 -18.89 -0.63 -5.58
N LYS A 71 -20.17 -0.44 -5.23
CA LYS A 71 -20.93 0.74 -5.64
C LYS A 71 -20.32 2.01 -5.06
N PHE A 72 -20.05 2.03 -3.76
CA PHE A 72 -19.51 3.17 -3.05
C PHE A 72 -18.18 3.64 -3.64
N ILE A 73 -17.19 2.77 -3.86
CA ILE A 73 -15.89 3.17 -4.41
C ILE A 73 -16.01 3.74 -5.83
N GLY A 74 -16.94 3.22 -6.65
CA GLY A 74 -17.24 3.74 -7.98
C GLY A 74 -17.77 5.17 -7.94
N GLU A 75 -18.63 5.48 -6.96
CA GLU A 75 -19.19 6.83 -6.74
C GLU A 75 -18.13 7.84 -6.25
N GLN A 76 -16.95 7.38 -5.81
CA GLN A 76 -15.88 8.28 -5.33
C GLN A 76 -14.95 8.75 -6.45
N ILE A 77 -15.08 8.21 -7.67
CA ILE A 77 -14.21 8.53 -8.80
C ILE A 77 -14.48 9.95 -9.29
N LEU A 78 -13.40 10.65 -9.63
CA LEU A 78 -13.43 11.99 -10.19
C LEU A 78 -12.84 12.00 -11.60
N THR A 79 -13.28 12.96 -12.40
CA THR A 79 -12.62 13.29 -13.67
C THR A 79 -11.36 14.10 -13.41
N TRP A 80 -10.31 13.87 -14.21
CA TRP A 80 -9.10 14.68 -14.19
C TRP A 80 -9.37 16.08 -14.73
N SER A 81 -9.21 17.10 -13.87
CA SER A 81 -9.21 18.51 -14.29
C SER A 81 -7.86 18.90 -14.89
N GLU A 82 -7.80 20.02 -15.62
CA GLU A 82 -6.55 20.55 -16.16
C GLU A 82 -5.49 20.75 -15.06
N GLU A 83 -5.89 21.30 -13.91
CA GLU A 83 -4.98 21.53 -12.78
C GLU A 83 -4.45 20.20 -12.20
N SER A 84 -5.33 19.20 -12.06
CA SER A 84 -4.95 17.90 -11.50
C SER A 84 -4.06 17.12 -12.47
N SER A 85 -4.37 17.17 -13.77
CA SER A 85 -3.53 16.61 -14.82
C SER A 85 -2.17 17.30 -14.88
N GLN A 86 -2.11 18.63 -14.77
CA GLN A 86 -0.84 19.36 -14.75
C GLN A 86 0.02 19.00 -13.54
N ALA A 87 -0.59 18.81 -12.36
CA ALA A 87 0.13 18.34 -11.18
C ALA A 87 0.75 16.95 -11.39
N MET A 88 0.02 16.04 -12.06
CA MET A 88 0.53 14.72 -12.43
C MET A 88 1.63 14.80 -13.49
N THR A 89 1.46 15.63 -14.52
CA THR A 89 2.49 15.91 -15.53
C THR A 89 3.79 16.33 -14.86
N SER A 90 3.74 17.35 -14.00
CA SER A 90 4.91 17.84 -13.26
C SER A 90 5.48 16.81 -12.27
N CYS A 91 4.67 15.89 -11.75
CA CYS A 91 5.13 14.79 -10.91
C CYS A 91 5.91 13.75 -11.72
N ILE A 92 5.36 13.31 -12.85
CA ILE A 92 5.96 12.30 -13.72
C ILE A 92 7.22 12.85 -14.39
N GLU A 93 7.21 14.12 -14.84
CA GLU A 93 8.40 14.80 -15.35
C GLU A 93 9.52 14.86 -14.30
N PHE A 94 9.18 15.20 -13.05
CA PHE A 94 10.14 15.20 -11.95
C PHE A 94 10.76 13.81 -11.75
N ILE A 95 9.94 12.75 -11.71
CA ILE A 95 10.42 11.37 -11.54
C ILE A 95 11.30 10.96 -12.73
N ASN A 96 10.86 11.22 -13.96
CA ASN A 96 11.59 10.89 -15.19
C ASN A 96 12.94 11.61 -15.34
N THR A 97 13.09 12.78 -14.73
CA THR A 97 14.32 13.59 -14.84
C THR A 97 15.20 13.43 -13.61
N THR A 98 14.67 13.69 -12.42
CA THR A 98 15.42 13.74 -11.17
C THR A 98 15.74 12.35 -10.63
N CYS A 99 14.89 11.35 -10.93
CA CYS A 99 15.07 9.97 -10.48
C CYS A 99 15.53 9.02 -11.59
N GLN A 100 15.97 9.55 -12.74
CA GLN A 100 16.24 8.77 -13.96
C GLN A 100 17.16 7.57 -13.74
N GLU A 101 18.29 7.75 -13.05
CA GLU A 101 19.26 6.66 -12.84
C GLU A 101 18.67 5.54 -11.96
N LYS A 102 17.77 5.88 -11.03
CA LYS A 102 17.08 4.89 -10.19
C LYS A 102 15.99 4.20 -10.96
N LEU A 103 15.22 4.94 -11.77
CA LEU A 103 14.16 4.38 -12.61
C LEU A 103 14.68 3.30 -13.56
N LYS A 104 15.89 3.48 -14.12
CA LYS A 104 16.53 2.49 -14.99
C LYS A 104 16.78 1.13 -14.32
N LEU A 105 16.75 1.06 -12.98
CA LEU A 105 16.88 -0.17 -12.21
C LEU A 105 15.53 -0.91 -12.05
N LEU A 106 14.42 -0.25 -12.37
CA LEU A 106 13.08 -0.70 -12.04
C LEU A 106 12.34 -1.19 -13.28
N THR A 107 11.80 -2.40 -13.21
CA THR A 107 10.89 -2.97 -14.21
C THR A 107 9.49 -3.00 -13.61
N TYR A 108 8.52 -2.46 -14.35
CA TYR A 108 7.12 -2.32 -13.96
C TYR A 108 6.22 -3.08 -14.93
N PRO A 109 4.93 -3.29 -14.62
CA PRO A 109 3.94 -3.67 -15.63
C PRO A 109 4.00 -2.73 -16.84
N PRO A 110 3.75 -3.21 -18.08
CA PRO A 110 3.78 -2.35 -19.28
C PRO A 110 2.80 -1.17 -19.23
N GLN A 111 1.69 -1.33 -18.50
CA GLN A 111 0.64 -0.34 -18.34
C GLN A 111 0.35 -0.15 -16.84
N ILE A 112 0.31 1.10 -16.39
CA ILE A 112 -0.12 1.52 -15.04
C ILE A 112 -1.27 2.50 -15.19
N TYR A 113 -2.37 2.26 -14.50
CA TYR A 113 -3.54 3.14 -14.47
C TYR A 113 -3.51 4.01 -13.23
N VAL A 114 -3.86 5.29 -13.37
CA VAL A 114 -4.02 6.21 -12.25
C VAL A 114 -5.45 6.71 -12.20
N VAL A 115 -6.14 6.38 -11.11
CA VAL A 115 -7.53 6.77 -10.85
C VAL A 115 -7.55 7.92 -9.84
N LEU A 116 -8.24 9.00 -10.17
CA LEU A 116 -8.48 10.11 -9.25
C LEU A 116 -9.78 9.88 -8.47
N THR A 117 -9.75 10.08 -7.15
CA THR A 117 -10.95 9.98 -6.29
C THR A 117 -11.12 11.17 -5.37
N ASN A 118 -12.28 11.28 -4.73
CA ASN A 118 -12.52 12.26 -3.68
C ASN A 118 -11.91 11.88 -2.31
N GLY A 119 -11.35 10.67 -2.18
CA GLY A 119 -10.68 10.17 -0.98
C GLY A 119 -11.54 9.47 0.06
N LYS A 120 -12.88 9.47 -0.07
CA LYS A 120 -13.75 8.83 0.93
C LYS A 120 -13.62 7.31 0.99
N GLY A 121 -13.15 6.66 -0.08
CA GLY A 121 -12.99 5.20 -0.15
C GLY A 121 -11.99 4.61 0.84
N GLU A 122 -10.91 5.34 1.14
CA GLU A 122 -9.81 4.89 2.01
C GLU A 122 -9.30 6.05 2.90
N SER A 123 -10.22 6.84 3.47
CA SER A 123 -9.89 7.91 4.44
C SER A 123 -8.80 8.89 3.98
N ASN A 124 -8.87 9.32 2.72
CA ASN A 124 -7.91 10.20 2.04
C ASN A 124 -6.50 9.63 1.84
N ALA A 125 -6.28 8.33 2.06
CA ALA A 125 -5.05 7.67 1.66
C ALA A 125 -5.03 7.40 0.15
N ALA A 126 -3.84 7.46 -0.44
CA ALA A 126 -3.56 6.79 -1.70
C ALA A 126 -3.32 5.30 -1.42
N TYR A 127 -3.54 4.48 -2.44
CA TYR A 127 -3.37 3.04 -2.35
C TYR A 127 -3.30 2.44 -3.75
N CYS A 128 -2.84 1.20 -3.87
CA CYS A 128 -2.85 0.44 -5.10
C CYS A 128 -3.93 -0.66 -5.10
N ARG A 129 -4.44 -0.96 -6.28
CA ARG A 129 -5.38 -2.07 -6.53
C ARG A 129 -4.90 -2.90 -7.70
N ASN A 130 -5.34 -4.16 -7.75
CA ASN A 130 -4.88 -5.11 -8.76
C ASN A 130 -3.34 -5.15 -8.85
N GLU A 131 -2.81 -5.43 -10.04
CA GLU A 131 -1.37 -5.46 -10.32
C GLU A 131 -0.81 -4.10 -10.76
N ASN A 132 -1.66 -3.17 -11.20
CA ASN A 132 -1.19 -1.99 -11.94
C ASN A 132 -2.07 -0.73 -11.77
N VAL A 133 -2.94 -0.65 -10.77
CA VAL A 133 -3.79 0.53 -10.53
C VAL A 133 -3.29 1.29 -9.32
N ILE A 134 -3.02 2.58 -9.49
CA ILE A 134 -2.74 3.54 -8.42
C ILE A 134 -3.98 4.42 -8.23
N VAL A 135 -4.48 4.51 -7.01
CA VAL A 135 -5.63 5.35 -6.66
C VAL A 135 -5.16 6.55 -5.86
N ILE A 136 -5.43 7.76 -6.37
CA ILE A 136 -4.97 9.01 -5.77
C ILE A 136 -6.18 9.84 -5.36
N PRO A 137 -6.31 10.20 -4.08
CA PRO A 137 -7.35 11.12 -3.66
C PRO A 137 -6.94 12.57 -3.98
N ILE A 138 -7.91 13.39 -4.39
CA ILE A 138 -7.70 14.80 -4.78
C ILE A 138 -7.04 15.64 -3.68
N GLY A 139 -7.22 15.26 -2.41
CA GLY A 139 -6.55 15.89 -1.27
C GLY A 139 -5.02 15.84 -1.36
N ILE A 140 -4.44 14.75 -1.90
CA ILE A 140 -2.98 14.60 -2.06
C ILE A 140 -2.44 15.54 -3.14
N ILE A 141 -3.20 15.74 -4.22
CA ILE A 141 -2.86 16.70 -5.29
C ILE A 141 -2.91 18.13 -4.72
N ARG A 142 -4.02 18.50 -4.07
CA ARG A 142 -4.22 19.84 -3.50
C ARG A 142 -3.23 20.16 -2.38
N GLY A 143 -2.83 19.15 -1.60
CA GLY A 143 -1.83 19.28 -0.54
C GLY A 143 -0.38 19.35 -1.03
N GLY A 144 -0.12 19.20 -2.33
CA GLY A 144 1.24 19.25 -2.89
C GLY A 144 2.12 18.05 -2.49
N LEU A 145 1.53 16.95 -2.03
CA LEU A 145 2.25 15.76 -1.56
C LEU A 145 2.50 14.73 -2.67
N ILE A 146 1.99 14.98 -3.87
CA ILE A 146 1.90 14.03 -4.98
C ILE A 146 3.24 13.36 -5.33
N ARG A 147 4.36 14.08 -5.29
CA ARG A 147 5.68 13.49 -5.65
C ARG A 147 6.11 12.38 -4.71
N LYS A 148 5.99 12.61 -3.39
CA LYS A 148 6.37 11.61 -2.38
C LYS A 148 5.40 10.44 -2.43
N VAL A 149 4.10 10.74 -2.46
CA VAL A 149 3.04 9.71 -2.45
C VAL A 149 3.09 8.87 -3.72
N PHE A 150 3.20 9.48 -4.90
CA PHE A 150 3.29 8.70 -6.14
C PHE A 150 4.54 7.82 -6.20
N ALA A 151 5.68 8.26 -5.65
CA ALA A 151 6.85 7.40 -5.52
C ALA A 151 6.63 6.23 -4.53
N HIS A 152 5.86 6.46 -3.47
CA HIS A 152 5.42 5.42 -2.53
C HIS A 152 4.50 4.41 -3.24
N GLU A 153 3.47 4.86 -3.95
CA GLU A 153 2.57 3.96 -4.70
C GLU A 153 3.27 3.18 -5.81
N LEU A 154 4.24 3.80 -6.49
CA LEU A 154 5.08 3.09 -7.44
C LEU A 154 5.86 1.93 -6.79
N PHE A 155 6.25 2.04 -5.52
CA PHE A 155 6.86 0.90 -4.83
C PHE A 155 5.91 -0.30 -4.78
N HIS A 156 4.64 -0.10 -4.45
CA HIS A 156 3.66 -1.20 -4.36
C HIS A 156 3.44 -1.87 -5.72
N ILE A 157 3.37 -1.08 -6.81
CA ILE A 157 3.29 -1.65 -8.17
C ILE A 157 4.56 -2.43 -8.51
N TRP A 158 5.73 -1.86 -8.20
CA TRP A 158 7.01 -2.49 -8.48
C TRP A 158 7.19 -3.79 -7.69
N SER A 159 6.94 -3.78 -6.38
CA SER A 159 7.21 -4.89 -5.46
C SER A 159 6.33 -6.11 -5.77
N LYS A 160 5.09 -5.89 -6.21
CA LYS A 160 4.14 -6.94 -6.59
C LYS A 160 4.39 -7.53 -7.98
N TRP A 161 5.09 -6.82 -8.85
CA TRP A 161 5.35 -7.30 -10.20
C TRP A 161 6.19 -8.57 -10.21
N HIS A 162 5.80 -9.55 -11.02
CA HIS A 162 6.33 -10.92 -10.96
C HIS A 162 7.87 -10.99 -11.06
N SER A 163 8.50 -10.09 -11.84
CA SER A 163 9.95 -10.06 -12.02
C SER A 163 10.72 -9.50 -10.83
N ASN A 164 10.02 -9.00 -9.81
CA ASN A 164 10.59 -8.33 -8.64
C ASN A 164 10.33 -9.09 -7.33
N LEU A 165 9.64 -10.24 -7.37
CA LEU A 165 9.27 -10.98 -6.15
C LEU A 165 10.46 -11.46 -5.31
N ILE A 166 11.58 -11.80 -5.96
CA ILE A 166 12.83 -12.16 -5.26
C ILE A 166 13.37 -10.94 -4.51
N ALA A 167 13.54 -9.82 -5.21
CA ALA A 167 14.00 -8.56 -4.63
C ALA A 167 13.07 -8.07 -3.51
N ARG A 168 11.74 -8.23 -3.67
CA ARG A 168 10.76 -7.93 -2.60
C ARG A 168 11.06 -8.73 -1.33
N ASN A 169 11.28 -10.04 -1.43
CA ASN A 169 11.58 -10.86 -0.26
C ASN A 169 12.91 -10.48 0.39
N GLU A 170 13.93 -10.14 -0.40
CA GLU A 170 15.21 -9.63 0.12
C GLU A 170 15.04 -8.28 0.83
N LEU A 171 14.22 -7.38 0.28
CA LEU A 171 13.90 -6.10 0.91
C LEU A 171 13.17 -6.30 2.25
N TYR A 172 12.20 -7.20 2.32
CA TYR A 172 11.53 -7.57 3.57
C TYR A 172 12.55 -8.11 4.58
N ALA A 173 13.44 -9.01 4.17
CA ALA A 173 14.47 -9.57 5.04
C ALA A 173 15.44 -8.49 5.55
N SER A 174 15.71 -7.46 4.75
CA SER A 174 16.58 -6.34 5.12
C SER A 174 16.04 -5.47 6.27
N ILE A 175 14.74 -5.62 6.60
CA ILE A 175 14.06 -4.98 7.73
C ILE A 175 13.53 -6.00 8.74
N GLY A 176 14.05 -7.23 8.73
CA GLY A 176 13.75 -8.28 9.72
C GLY A 176 12.53 -9.15 9.41
N TYR A 177 11.88 -8.96 8.26
CA TYR A 177 10.72 -9.76 7.87
C TYR A 177 11.12 -10.89 6.94
N HIS A 178 10.77 -12.12 7.30
CA HIS A 178 11.11 -13.33 6.57
C HIS A 178 9.84 -14.02 6.08
N LYS A 179 9.88 -14.53 4.85
CA LYS A 179 8.77 -15.31 4.31
C LYS A 179 8.61 -16.58 5.14
N ILE A 180 7.37 -16.90 5.50
CA ILE A 180 7.06 -18.14 6.22
C ILE A 180 7.38 -19.33 5.29
N PRO A 181 8.13 -20.35 5.75
CA PRO A 181 8.50 -21.50 4.93
C PRO A 181 7.29 -22.32 4.45
N GLY A 182 7.38 -22.82 3.22
CA GLY A 182 6.35 -23.64 2.58
C GLY A 182 5.33 -22.84 1.77
N GLU A 183 4.50 -23.54 1.00
CA GLU A 183 3.37 -22.96 0.25
C GLU A 183 2.10 -22.83 1.10
N LYS A 184 2.17 -23.14 2.40
CA LYS A 184 1.02 -23.04 3.29
C LYS A 184 0.66 -21.56 3.48
N SER A 185 -0.46 -21.15 2.89
CA SER A 185 -1.16 -19.96 3.36
C SER A 185 -1.65 -20.24 4.78
N ILE A 186 -1.14 -19.50 5.76
CA ILE A 186 -1.70 -19.52 7.10
C ILE A 186 -3.04 -18.79 7.03
N GLU A 187 -4.10 -19.49 7.41
CA GLU A 187 -5.44 -18.90 7.49
C GLU A 187 -5.49 -17.86 8.61
N PHE A 188 -6.23 -16.79 8.38
CA PHE A 188 -6.44 -15.77 9.40
C PHE A 188 -7.25 -16.37 10.56
N PRO A 189 -6.87 -16.16 11.83
CA PRO A 189 -7.59 -16.77 12.94
C PRO A 189 -9.09 -16.43 12.93
N VAL A 190 -9.93 -17.47 12.90
CA VAL A 190 -11.40 -17.35 12.80
C VAL A 190 -11.97 -16.47 13.92
N SER A 191 -11.37 -16.54 15.12
CA SER A 191 -11.78 -15.74 16.28
C SER A 191 -11.57 -14.23 16.09
N LEU A 192 -10.74 -13.80 15.12
CA LEU A 192 -10.42 -12.41 14.83
C LEU A 192 -11.05 -11.89 13.53
N GLU A 193 -11.67 -12.75 12.72
CA GLU A 193 -12.21 -12.35 11.40
C GLU A 193 -13.13 -11.14 11.46
N LYS A 194 -13.98 -11.06 12.48
CA LYS A 194 -14.96 -9.97 12.66
C LYS A 194 -14.34 -8.60 12.95
N ILE A 195 -13.08 -8.57 13.35
CA ILE A 195 -12.35 -7.33 13.67
C ILE A 195 -11.09 -7.18 12.82
N LYS A 196 -10.91 -8.01 11.79
CA LYS A 196 -9.81 -7.89 10.83
C LYS A 196 -9.93 -6.58 10.06
N ILE A 197 -8.83 -5.87 9.88
CA ILE A 197 -8.73 -4.77 8.93
C ILE A 197 -7.81 -5.18 7.78
N SER A 198 -8.22 -4.91 6.55
CA SER A 198 -7.46 -5.25 5.34
C SER A 198 -6.69 -4.04 4.81
N ASN A 199 -5.46 -4.26 4.34
CA ASN A 199 -4.64 -3.27 3.62
C ASN A 199 -4.69 -3.55 2.11
N PRO A 200 -5.15 -2.60 1.25
CA PRO A 200 -5.17 -2.79 -0.20
C PRO A 200 -3.79 -3.02 -0.83
N ASP A 201 -2.74 -2.45 -0.26
CA ASP A 201 -1.36 -2.56 -0.78
C ASP A 201 -0.67 -3.87 -0.40
N ALA A 202 -1.19 -4.51 0.66
CA ALA A 202 -0.70 -5.79 1.15
C ALA A 202 -1.86 -6.70 1.61
N PRO A 203 -2.69 -7.21 0.67
CA PRO A 203 -3.93 -7.93 1.02
C PRO A 203 -3.68 -9.32 1.66
N LEU A 204 -2.45 -9.81 1.64
CA LEU A 204 -2.08 -11.14 2.12
C LEU A 204 -1.49 -11.06 3.53
N VAL A 205 -2.37 -11.15 4.53
CA VAL A 205 -2.10 -10.75 5.92
C VAL A 205 -1.11 -11.67 6.67
N LEU A 206 -0.82 -12.89 6.21
CA LEU A 206 -0.03 -13.87 6.99
C LEU A 206 1.00 -14.65 6.14
N LYS A 207 1.88 -13.95 5.42
CA LYS A 207 2.95 -14.58 4.61
C LYS A 207 4.36 -14.39 5.16
N TYR A 208 4.52 -13.49 6.13
CA TYR A 208 5.81 -13.07 6.63
C TYR A 208 5.79 -13.05 8.16
N TYR A 209 6.93 -13.36 8.76
CA TYR A 209 7.14 -13.24 10.19
C TYR A 209 8.37 -12.37 10.48
N ILE A 210 8.43 -11.81 11.68
CA ILE A 210 9.57 -11.10 12.24
C ILE A 210 9.94 -11.74 13.58
N GLU A 211 11.22 -11.75 13.91
CA GLU A 211 11.72 -12.26 15.18
C GLU A 211 11.81 -11.13 16.19
N LEU A 212 11.02 -11.22 17.26
CA LEU A 212 10.87 -10.18 18.26
C LEU A 212 11.25 -10.68 19.65
N LYS A 213 11.92 -9.83 20.41
CA LYS A 213 12.23 -10.05 21.82
C LYS A 213 11.34 -9.16 22.67
N LYS A 214 10.61 -9.75 23.61
CA LYS A 214 9.73 -9.00 24.51
C LYS A 214 10.55 -8.12 25.46
N LEU A 215 10.16 -6.86 25.61
CA LEU A 215 10.78 -5.92 26.54
C LEU A 215 10.76 -6.49 27.96
N ARG A 216 11.92 -6.41 28.62
CA ARG A 216 12.12 -6.85 30.02
C ARG A 216 11.90 -8.36 30.24
N ASP A 217 11.88 -9.17 29.18
CA ASP A 217 11.86 -10.62 29.29
C ASP A 217 13.25 -11.15 29.65
N ARG A 218 13.40 -11.63 30.89
CA ARG A 218 14.67 -12.17 31.41
C ARG A 218 15.05 -13.52 30.80
N THR A 219 14.15 -14.16 30.07
CA THR A 219 14.42 -15.44 29.41
C THR A 219 15.23 -15.28 28.13
N GLU A 220 15.38 -14.05 27.62
CA GLU A 220 15.99 -13.76 26.31
C GLU A 220 15.30 -14.52 25.16
N LYS A 221 14.05 -14.96 25.36
CA LYS A 221 13.29 -15.68 24.34
C LYS A 221 13.02 -14.78 23.13
N ILE A 222 13.28 -15.34 21.95
CA ILE A 222 12.92 -14.77 20.66
C ILE A 222 11.59 -15.41 20.24
N TYR A 223 10.64 -14.57 19.83
CA TYR A 223 9.31 -14.98 19.38
C TYR A 223 9.20 -14.72 17.89
N LYS A 224 8.78 -15.74 17.11
CA LYS A 224 8.34 -15.53 15.73
C LYS A 224 6.97 -14.88 15.74
N CYS A 225 6.83 -13.75 15.07
CA CYS A 225 5.62 -12.94 15.12
C CYS A 225 5.17 -12.55 13.71
N THR A 226 3.88 -12.67 13.38
CA THR A 226 3.33 -12.21 12.09
C THR A 226 2.55 -10.91 12.29
N PRO A 227 2.73 -9.89 11.41
CA PRO A 227 1.97 -8.65 11.50
C PRO A 227 0.49 -8.89 11.20
N ILE A 228 -0.39 -8.23 11.93
CA ILE A 228 -1.84 -8.21 11.69
C ILE A 228 -2.43 -6.83 11.96
N LEU A 229 -3.54 -6.53 11.30
CA LEU A 229 -4.31 -5.32 11.49
C LEU A 229 -5.68 -5.66 12.05
N LEU A 230 -6.00 -5.08 13.21
CA LEU A 230 -7.26 -5.30 13.91
C LEU A 230 -7.95 -3.99 14.19
N ALA A 231 -9.27 -4.04 14.34
CA ALA A 231 -10.03 -2.96 14.92
C ALA A 231 -9.77 -2.89 16.44
N SER A 232 -9.47 -1.69 16.93
CA SER A 232 -9.28 -1.41 18.36
C SER A 232 -10.60 -1.46 19.15
N ARG A 233 -11.73 -1.40 18.44
CA ARG A 233 -13.09 -1.41 18.97
C ARG A 233 -14.08 -1.84 17.88
N SER A 234 -15.30 -2.18 18.29
CA SER A 234 -16.41 -2.41 17.35
C SER A 234 -16.75 -1.14 16.57
N PHE A 235 -17.27 -1.32 15.35
CA PHE A 235 -17.70 -0.21 14.50
C PHE A 235 -18.78 0.63 15.19
N ASP A 236 -18.65 1.96 15.08
CA ASP A 236 -19.58 2.93 15.64
C ASP A 236 -19.63 4.17 14.74
N SER A 237 -20.73 4.34 14.00
CA SER A 237 -20.89 5.44 13.05
C SER A 237 -20.86 6.84 13.69
N GLN A 238 -20.98 6.92 15.03
CA GLN A 238 -20.84 8.18 15.78
C GLN A 238 -19.43 8.43 16.28
N PHE A 239 -18.56 7.41 16.30
CA PHE A 239 -17.19 7.54 16.79
C PHE A 239 -16.27 8.21 15.76
N SER A 240 -16.19 7.67 14.54
CA SER A 240 -15.35 8.23 13.48
C SER A 240 -15.77 7.76 12.09
N THR A 241 -15.62 8.65 11.12
CA THR A 241 -15.70 8.37 9.67
C THR A 241 -14.34 8.06 9.05
N ASN A 242 -13.25 8.19 9.82
CA ASN A 242 -11.90 7.85 9.41
C ASN A 242 -11.56 6.44 9.92
N PHE A 243 -11.40 5.47 9.03
CA PHE A 243 -11.16 4.09 9.44
C PHE A 243 -9.82 3.93 10.19
N PHE A 244 -8.84 4.82 9.95
CA PHE A 244 -7.55 4.81 10.67
C PHE A 244 -7.73 5.01 12.18
N ASP A 245 -8.80 5.65 12.63
CA ASP A 245 -9.07 5.84 14.07
C ASP A 245 -9.44 4.52 14.77
N TYR A 246 -9.81 3.49 14.00
CA TYR A 246 -10.04 2.14 14.50
C TYR A 246 -8.81 1.24 14.36
N LEU A 247 -7.83 1.60 13.54
CA LEU A 247 -6.73 0.73 13.17
C LEU A 247 -5.78 0.46 14.34
N LYS A 248 -5.58 -0.81 14.65
CA LYS A 248 -4.55 -1.31 15.57
C LYS A 248 -3.63 -2.27 14.83
N ALA A 249 -2.41 -1.81 14.55
CA ALA A 249 -1.35 -2.68 14.09
C ALA A 249 -0.69 -3.41 15.27
N THR A 250 -0.54 -4.73 15.17
CA THR A 250 0.08 -5.57 16.20
C THR A 250 0.64 -6.82 15.55
N THR A 251 1.27 -7.71 16.32
CA THR A 251 1.64 -9.05 15.85
C THR A 251 0.96 -10.16 16.62
N LEU A 252 0.78 -11.31 15.97
CA LEU A 252 0.49 -12.60 16.61
C LEU A 252 1.78 -13.39 16.79
N ILE A 253 1.93 -14.01 17.96
CA ILE A 253 3.02 -14.96 18.21
C ILE A 253 2.69 -16.29 17.53
N LEU A 254 3.68 -16.82 16.82
CA LEU A 254 3.60 -18.07 16.08
C LEU A 254 4.27 -19.20 16.85
N ASP A 255 3.84 -20.44 16.58
CA ASP A 255 4.58 -21.63 16.93
C ASP A 255 5.89 -21.74 16.14
N ASP A 256 6.97 -22.13 16.82
CA ASP A 256 8.32 -22.11 16.24
C ASP A 256 8.51 -23.11 15.09
N ASN A 257 7.72 -24.18 15.06
CA ASN A 257 7.86 -25.27 14.08
C ASN A 257 6.87 -25.14 12.93
N THR A 258 5.61 -24.81 13.25
CA THR A 258 4.50 -24.80 12.29
C THR A 258 4.26 -23.43 11.67
N TYR A 259 4.73 -22.35 12.31
CA TYR A 259 4.43 -20.96 11.96
C TYR A 259 2.94 -20.60 12.06
N GLU A 260 2.10 -21.46 12.60
CA GLU A 260 0.70 -21.16 12.87
C GLU A 260 0.59 -20.28 14.14
N PRO A 261 -0.39 -19.37 14.24
CA PRO A 261 -0.64 -18.62 15.46
C PRO A 261 -0.83 -19.56 16.65
N LEU A 262 -0.21 -19.24 17.79
CA LEU A 262 -0.38 -20.04 19.01
C LEU A 262 -1.83 -20.08 19.45
N GLU A 263 -2.28 -21.21 19.98
CA GLU A 263 -3.58 -21.35 20.65
C GLU A 263 -3.39 -21.64 22.15
N PRO A 264 -3.93 -20.81 23.07
CA PRO A 264 -4.70 -19.59 22.82
C PRO A 264 -3.85 -18.48 22.17
N LEU A 265 -4.50 -17.64 21.35
CA LEU A 265 -3.85 -16.51 20.67
C LEU A 265 -3.06 -15.62 21.62
N GLN A 266 -1.81 -15.36 21.26
CA GLN A 266 -0.91 -14.46 21.97
C GLN A 266 -0.41 -13.35 21.05
N TYR A 267 -0.25 -12.16 21.61
CA TYR A 267 0.17 -10.98 20.87
C TYR A 267 1.49 -10.46 21.42
N LEU A 268 2.26 -9.82 20.55
CA LEU A 268 3.36 -8.96 20.94
C LEU A 268 3.21 -7.64 20.19
N ALA A 269 2.84 -6.58 20.92
CA ALA A 269 2.73 -5.26 20.32
C ALA A 269 4.12 -4.76 19.91
N TYR A 270 4.19 -3.91 18.88
CA TYR A 270 5.47 -3.39 18.39
C TYR A 270 6.22 -2.59 19.46
N GLU A 271 5.49 -1.85 20.31
CA GLU A 271 6.03 -1.06 21.42
C GLU A 271 6.51 -1.93 22.57
N GLU A 272 6.08 -3.19 22.64
CA GLU A 272 6.50 -4.18 23.63
C GLU A 272 7.70 -5.01 23.16
N ALA A 273 8.18 -4.80 21.92
CA ALA A 273 9.30 -5.52 21.34
C ALA A 273 10.59 -4.67 21.37
N GLU A 274 11.60 -5.16 22.08
CA GLU A 274 12.88 -4.47 22.30
C GLU A 274 13.61 -4.18 20.99
N ASN A 275 13.59 -5.14 20.07
CA ASN A 275 14.38 -5.14 18.85
C ASN A 275 13.59 -4.74 17.60
N PHE A 276 12.33 -4.32 17.70
CA PHE A 276 11.52 -4.01 16.52
C PHE A 276 12.08 -2.82 15.72
N PHE A 277 12.20 -1.64 16.35
CA PHE A 277 12.76 -0.44 15.70
C PHE A 277 14.24 -0.56 15.34
N HIS A 278 14.96 -1.50 15.96
CA HIS A 278 16.34 -1.81 15.58
C HIS A 278 16.40 -2.52 14.22
N GLN A 279 15.41 -3.35 13.90
CA GLN A 279 15.31 -4.08 12.63
C GLN A 279 14.79 -3.18 11.50
N ILE A 280 13.65 -2.52 11.72
CA ILE A 280 12.97 -1.75 10.67
C ILE A 280 13.55 -0.34 10.45
N GLY A 281 14.32 0.17 11.42
CA GLY A 281 14.75 1.57 11.48
C GLY A 281 13.64 2.52 11.94
N GLN A 282 13.86 3.83 11.75
CA GLN A 282 13.05 4.90 12.32
C GLN A 282 12.75 6.01 11.29
N ASN A 283 12.68 5.65 10.00
CA ASN A 283 12.39 6.60 8.91
C ASN A 283 10.89 6.89 8.75
N THR A 284 10.02 6.05 9.31
CA THR A 284 8.56 6.21 9.25
C THR A 284 7.90 5.70 10.52
N TYR A 285 6.71 6.24 10.79
CA TYR A 285 5.77 5.74 11.81
C TYR A 285 4.61 4.97 11.17
N TYR A 286 4.56 4.87 9.84
CA TYR A 286 3.54 4.11 9.12
C TYR A 286 3.91 2.62 9.10
N ILE A 287 3.87 2.01 10.28
CA ILE A 287 4.36 0.65 10.56
C ILE A 287 3.27 -0.42 10.46
N ILE A 288 2.19 -0.14 9.73
CA ILE A 288 1.01 -1.02 9.65
C ILE A 288 1.32 -2.32 8.89
N HIS A 289 2.33 -2.33 8.03
CA HIS A 289 2.80 -3.50 7.31
C HIS A 289 4.26 -3.31 6.85
N PRO A 290 5.11 -4.36 6.70
CA PRO A 290 6.45 -4.22 6.13
C PRO A 290 6.48 -3.58 4.74
N GLU A 291 5.43 -3.81 3.94
CA GLU A 291 5.24 -3.16 2.64
C GLU A 291 5.24 -1.63 2.76
N GLU A 292 4.52 -1.07 3.74
CA GLU A 292 4.45 0.38 3.97
C GLU A 292 5.78 0.96 4.44
N ILE A 293 6.46 0.23 5.32
CA ILE A 293 7.78 0.61 5.81
C ILE A 293 8.75 0.74 4.63
N LEU A 294 8.74 -0.24 3.72
CA LEU A 294 9.60 -0.21 2.53
C LEU A 294 9.13 0.84 1.52
N ALA A 295 7.84 1.03 1.31
CA ALA A 295 7.32 2.05 0.41
C ALA A 295 7.74 3.47 0.82
N ASP A 296 7.70 3.78 2.12
CA ASP A 296 8.17 5.07 2.63
C ASP A 296 9.69 5.24 2.48
N ASN A 297 10.47 4.18 2.75
CA ASN A 297 11.91 4.18 2.53
C ASN A 297 12.28 4.31 1.03
N PHE A 298 11.51 3.68 0.15
CA PHE A 298 11.66 3.77 -1.29
C PHE A 298 11.34 5.19 -1.80
N ALA A 299 10.29 5.82 -1.28
CA ALA A 299 9.99 7.21 -1.59
C ALA A 299 11.13 8.16 -1.13
N LEU A 300 11.71 7.93 0.06
CA LEU A 300 12.89 8.67 0.53
C LEU A 300 14.09 8.47 -0.40
N TRP A 301 14.34 7.21 -0.83
CA TRP A 301 15.37 6.89 -1.80
C TRP A 301 15.12 7.66 -3.09
N MET A 302 13.96 7.52 -3.73
CA MET A 302 13.62 8.15 -5.01
C MET A 302 13.79 9.66 -4.97
N MET A 303 13.29 10.33 -3.93
CA MET A 303 13.27 11.80 -3.82
C MET A 303 14.64 12.45 -3.57
N ASN A 304 15.75 11.69 -3.61
CA ASN A 304 17.10 12.23 -3.42
C ASN A 304 17.18 13.11 -2.17
N LYS A 305 16.58 12.67 -1.04
CA LYS A 305 16.92 13.23 0.26
C LYS A 305 18.32 12.74 0.65
N THR A 306 19.27 13.18 -0.16
CA THR A 306 20.70 12.88 -0.17
C THR A 306 21.42 14.18 0.20
N PRO A 307 22.42 14.16 1.10
CA PRO A 307 22.98 12.95 1.68
C PRO A 307 21.97 12.24 2.59
N PRO A 308 21.98 10.89 2.64
CA PRO A 308 21.11 10.11 3.53
C PRO A 308 21.29 10.51 5.00
N LYS A 309 22.34 11.27 5.33
CA LYS A 309 22.58 11.89 6.64
C LYS A 309 21.42 12.73 7.18
N ARG A 310 20.39 13.06 6.39
CA ARG A 310 19.17 13.75 6.84
C ARG A 310 17.97 12.82 7.11
N VAL A 311 18.08 11.53 6.83
CA VAL A 311 17.08 10.53 7.24
C VAL A 311 17.55 9.85 8.54
N THR A 312 16.62 9.47 9.40
CA THR A 312 16.92 8.93 10.74
C THR A 312 17.71 7.61 10.67
N SER A 313 17.38 6.76 9.70
CA SER A 313 17.99 5.45 9.48
C SER A 313 18.52 5.33 8.05
N PRO A 314 19.65 6.00 7.72
CA PRO A 314 20.19 6.02 6.36
C PRO A 314 20.57 4.64 5.85
N ASN A 315 21.00 3.74 6.75
CA ASN A 315 21.39 2.39 6.40
C ASN A 315 20.24 1.57 5.80
N VAL A 316 18.99 1.82 6.22
CA VAL A 316 17.82 1.13 5.65
C VAL A 316 17.65 1.51 4.18
N VAL A 317 17.75 2.80 3.87
CA VAL A 317 17.65 3.34 2.51
C VAL A 317 18.81 2.85 1.63
N SER A 318 20.04 2.82 2.18
CA SER A 318 21.21 2.32 1.44
C SER A 318 21.09 0.82 1.12
N ARG A 319 20.73 -0.03 2.10
CA ARG A 319 20.53 -1.47 1.88
C ARG A 319 19.47 -1.74 0.82
N MET A 320 18.36 -1.00 0.87
CA MET A 320 17.31 -1.09 -0.14
C MET A 320 17.85 -0.77 -1.54
N ALA A 321 18.61 0.32 -1.67
CA ALA A 321 19.20 0.71 -2.95
C ALA A 321 20.15 -0.38 -3.49
N ASP A 322 20.95 -1.01 -2.63
CA ASP A 322 21.87 -2.08 -2.99
C ASP A 322 21.13 -3.33 -3.48
N ILE A 323 20.06 -3.73 -2.80
CA ILE A 323 19.21 -4.87 -3.18
C ILE A 323 18.57 -4.60 -4.55
N ILE A 324 17.95 -3.44 -4.73
CA ILE A 324 17.32 -3.06 -6.01
C ILE A 324 18.35 -3.03 -7.15
N SER A 325 19.54 -2.49 -6.89
CA SER A 325 20.62 -2.42 -7.87
C SER A 325 21.17 -3.79 -8.26
N THR A 326 21.25 -4.72 -7.30
CA THR A 326 21.69 -6.10 -7.54
C THR A 326 20.66 -6.83 -8.39
N ALA A 327 19.39 -6.78 -8.00
CA ALA A 327 18.29 -7.38 -8.74
C ALA A 327 18.17 -6.84 -10.18
N ALA A 328 18.53 -5.58 -10.43
CA ALA A 328 18.57 -5.02 -11.77
C ALA A 328 19.66 -5.63 -12.66
N LYS A 329 20.84 -5.93 -12.09
CA LYS A 329 21.97 -6.54 -12.82
C LYS A 329 21.70 -8.01 -13.15
N ASP A 330 21.02 -8.74 -12.28
CA ASP A 330 20.70 -10.15 -12.53
C ASP A 330 19.68 -10.35 -13.66
N ARG A 331 19.02 -9.26 -14.10
CA ARG A 331 18.07 -9.25 -15.21
C ARG A 331 18.67 -8.79 -16.55
N SER A 332 19.85 -8.17 -16.54
CA SER A 332 20.52 -7.61 -17.73
C SER A 332 21.44 -8.63 -18.40
#